data_AF-A0A3M2DU57-F1
#
_entry.id   AF-A0A3M2DU57-F1
#
_cell.length_a   1.000
_cell.length_b   1.000
_cell.length_c   1.000
_cell.angle_alpha   90.00
_cell.angle_beta   90.00
_cell.angle_gamma   90.00
#
_symmetry.space_group_name_H-M   'P 1'
#
loop_
_entity.id
_entity.type
_entity.pdbx_description
1 polymer ?
#
loop_
_entity_poly.entity_id
_entity_poly.type
_entity_poly.pdbx_seq_one_letter_code
_entity_poly.pdbx_strand_id
1 'polypeptide(L)' 'MDGAMVLTGRYAEPDGTESLLRGTWTPQEDGTVVQAFERSTDGGATWSTWFVGIYRRQP' A
#
# COMPACT_ATOMS: atom_id res chain seq x y z
N MET A 1 -9.58 -5.60 12.63
CA MET A 1 -9.25 -4.44 11.78
C MET A 1 -10.38 -4.31 10.78
N ASP A 2 -11.56 -3.91 11.25
CA ASP A 2 -12.72 -3.74 10.39
C ASP A 2 -12.70 -2.30 9.86
N GLY A 3 -12.82 -2.13 8.54
CA GLY A 3 -12.83 -0.80 7.89
C GLY A 3 -11.54 -0.41 7.17
N ALA A 4 -10.51 -1.26 7.12
CA ALA A 4 -9.37 -1.02 6.25
C ALA A 4 -9.78 -1.19 4.78
N MET A 5 -9.48 -0.18 3.96
CA MET A 5 -9.61 -0.30 2.50
C MET A 5 -8.36 -1.00 1.95
N VAL A 6 -8.56 -1.96 1.04
CA VAL A 6 -7.47 -2.76 0.44
C VAL A 6 -7.45 -2.57 -1.07
N LEU A 7 -6.27 -2.27 -1.60
CA LEU A 7 -5.96 -2.27 -3.02
C LEU A 7 -5.01 -3.44 -3.32
N THR A 8 -5.27 -4.18 -4.39
CA THR A 8 -4.27 -5.05 -5.01
C THR A 8 -4.21 -4.77 -6.49
N GLY A 9 -3.04 -4.92 -7.09
CA GLY A 9 -2.86 -4.63 -8.51
C GLY A 9 -1.50 -5.04 -9.03
N ARG A 10 -1.32 -4.76 -10.32
CA ARG A 10 -0.06 -4.91 -11.03
C ARG A 10 0.51 -3.53 -11.33
N TYR A 11 1.80 -3.38 -11.18
CA TYR A 11 2.53 -2.15 -11.44
C TYR A 11 3.52 -2.41 -12.58
N ALA A 12 3.39 -1.64 -13.67
CA ALA A 12 4.31 -1.69 -14.78
C ALA A 12 5.58 -0.92 -14.41
N GLU A 13 6.72 -1.61 -14.40
CA GLU A 13 8.01 -1.03 -14.08
C GLU A 13 8.64 -0.35 -15.31
N PRO A 14 9.56 0.62 -15.12
CA PRO A 14 10.20 1.32 -16.23
C PRO A 14 11.01 0.43 -17.18
N ASP A 15 11.48 -0.72 -16.70
CA ASP A 15 12.23 -1.71 -17.49
C ASP A 15 11.33 -2.67 -18.28
N GLY A 16 10.00 -2.48 -18.23
CA GLY A 16 9.02 -3.31 -18.91
C GLY A 16 8.64 -4.58 -18.15
N THR A 17 9.19 -4.81 -16.96
CA THR A 17 8.73 -5.88 -16.06
C THR A 17 7.45 -5.47 -15.32
N GLU A 18 6.81 -6.45 -14.67
CA GLU A 18 5.62 -6.23 -13.87
C GLU A 18 5.89 -6.66 -12.42
N SER A 19 5.51 -5.81 -11.47
CA SER A 19 5.51 -6.13 -10.05
C SER A 19 4.07 -6.17 -9.51
N LEU A 20 3.85 -6.89 -8.41
CA LEU A 20 2.59 -6.87 -7.69
C LEU A 20 2.62 -5.77 -6.65
N LEU A 21 1.49 -5.08 -6.50
CA LEU A 21 1.27 -4.02 -5.53
C LEU A 21 0.11 -4.41 -4.62
N ARG A 22 0.28 -4.19 -3.31
CA ARG A 22 -0.83 -4.18 -2.34
C ARG A 22 -0.77 -2.93 -1.50
N GLY A 23 -1.93 -2.34 -1.24
CA GLY A 23 -2.10 -1.14 -0.43
C GLY A 23 -3.16 -1.32 0.62
N THR A 24 -2.89 -0.87 1.84
CA THR A 24 -3.88 -0.78 2.90
C THR A 24 -3.99 0.65 3.40
N TRP A 25 -5.22 1.09 3.65
CA TRP A 25 -5.50 2.34 4.35
C TRP A 25 -6.20 2.00 5.65
N THR A 26 -5.55 2.31 6.77
CA THR A 26 -6.01 1.96 8.11
C THR A 26 -6.36 3.23 8.87
N PRO A 27 -7.64 3.45 9.22
CA PRO A 27 -8.04 4.52 10.12
C PRO A 27 -7.45 4.30 11.51
N GLN A 28 -6.92 5.37 12.10
CA GLN A 28 -6.38 5.39 13.45
C GLN A 28 -7.35 6.09 14.40
N GLU A 29 -7.21 5.81 15.70
CA GLU A 29 -8.08 6.39 16.75
C GLU A 29 -7.98 7.93 16.83
N ASP A 30 -6.83 8.50 16.46
CA ASP A 30 -6.58 9.95 16.42
C ASP A 30 -7.17 10.64 15.18
N GLY A 31 -7.88 9.89 14.33
CA GLY A 31 -8.48 10.38 13.09
C GLY A 31 -7.51 10.48 11.91
N THR A 32 -6.24 10.08 12.09
CA THR A 32 -5.32 9.92 10.96
C THR A 32 -5.61 8.63 10.19
N VAL A 33 -5.12 8.55 8.94
CA VAL A 33 -5.17 7.31 8.15
C VAL A 33 -3.75 6.94 7.75
N VAL A 34 -3.32 5.73 8.11
CA VAL A 34 -2.04 5.17 7.68
C VAL A 34 -2.24 4.43 6.38
N GLN A 35 -1.50 4.84 5.35
CA GLN A 35 -1.38 4.11 4.09
C GLN A 35 -0.09 3.32 4.08
N ALA A 36 -0.18 2.01 3.86
CA ALA A 36 0.98 1.16 3.65
C ALA A 36 0.89 0.52 2.26
N PHE A 37 1.90 0.77 1.43
CA PHE A 37 2.09 0.06 0.16
C PHE A 37 3.25 -0.90 0.27
N GLU A 38 3.03 -2.11 -0.22
CA GLU A 38 4.03 -3.16 -0.33
C GLU A 38 4.07 -3.66 -1.77
N ARG A 39 5.28 -3.96 -2.23
CA ARG A 39 5.55 -4.43 -3.59
C ARG A 39 6.21 -5.80 -3.55
N SER A 40 5.89 -6.64 -4.53
CA SER A 40 6.54 -7.91 -4.77
C SER A 40 7.03 -7.98 -6.22
N THR A 41 8.29 -8.39 -6.41
CA THR A 41 8.91 -8.57 -7.73
C THR A 41 9.12 -10.05 -8.08
N ASP A 42 8.67 -10.96 -7.23
CA ASP A 42 8.84 -12.41 -7.35
C ASP A 42 7.50 -13.15 -7.38
N GLY A 43 6.47 -12.51 -7.93
CA GLY A 43 5.14 -13.10 -8.10
C GLY A 43 4.35 -13.27 -6.79
N GLY A 44 4.71 -12.51 -5.75
CA GLY A 44 4.02 -12.51 -4.45
C GLY A 44 4.66 -13.40 -3.40
N ALA A 45 5.83 -14.00 -3.68
CA ALA A 45 6.53 -14.85 -2.72
C ALA A 45 7.15 -14.04 -1.58
N THR A 46 7.72 -12.88 -1.89
CA THR A 46 8.19 -11.90 -0.90
C THR A 46 7.62 -10.52 -1.17
N TRP A 47 7.39 -9.77 -0.08
CA TRP A 47 6.84 -8.43 -0.11
C TRP A 47 7.75 -7.50 0.65
N SER A 48 8.02 -6.33 0.06
CA SER A 48 8.81 -5.28 0.70
C SER A 48 7.99 -4.00 0.79
N THR A 49 8.12 -3.28 1.90
CA THR A 49 7.53 -1.95 2.05
C THR A 49 8.05 -1.04 0.95
N TRP A 50 7.14 -0.46 0.19
CA TRP A 50 7.46 0.46 -0.88
C TRP A 50 7.23 1.91 -0.47
N PHE A 51 6.13 2.16 0.26
CA PHE A 51 5.78 3.49 0.74
C PHE A 51 4.90 3.41 1.98
N VAL A 52 5.11 4.34 2.91
CA VAL A 52 4.20 4.57 4.04
C VAL A 52 3.83 6.04 4.10
N GLY A 53 2.53 6.33 4.05
CA GLY A 53 1.96 7.66 4.14
C GLY A 53 1.08 7.81 5.37
N ILE A 54 1.01 9.02 5.91
CA ILE A 54 0.08 9.38 6.98
C ILE A 54 -0.76 10.55 6.50
N TYR A 55 -2.05 10.32 6.32
CA TYR A 55 -3.01 11.37 6.01
C TYR A 55 -3.54 11.99 7.29
N ARG A 56 -3.55 13.33 7.34
CA ARG A 56 -4.14 14.12 8.42
C ARG A 56 -5.16 15.08 7.81
N ARG A 57 -6.31 15.22 8.47
CA ARG A 57 -7.29 16.23 8.08
C ARG A 57 -6.70 17.62 8.31
N GLN A 58 -6.74 18.48 7.30
CA GLN A 58 -6.40 19.89 7.49
C GLN A 58 -7.62 20.63 8.09
N PRO A 59 -7.41 21.58 9.04
CA PRO A 59 -8.47 22.40 9.61
C PRO A 59 -9.21 23.26 8.58
#